data_AF-A0A3B5LXK8-F1
#
_entry.id   AF-A0A3B5LXK8-F1
#
_cell.length_a   1.000
_cell.length_b   1.000
_cell.length_c   1.000
_cell.angle_alpha   90.00
_cell.angle_beta   90.00
_cell.angle_gamma   90.00
#
_symmetry.space_group_name_H-M   'P 1'
#
loop_
_entity.id
_entity.type
_entity.pdbx_description
1 polymer ?
#
loop_
_entity_poly.entity_id
_entity_poly.type
_entity_poly.pdbx_seq_one_letter_code
_entity_poly.pdbx_strand_id
1 'polypeptide(L)'
;HAWSNSLVTTTDSFWNEKRKSKDVYAVSDESLRSRVALLITNRNFANERLTRKGAEKDEENMEKLLRSLGYEVVKHNDLTAQVLHTFAEHPKLRDTDSVFVVIMSHGKREFVLGVNHSEENKDEFPVDNIYRHLGPQECPALMNKPKIIIIQACRGETGGSVLVSDSASDKVVCDDVSQQLPANGGGKIVDDAIRYVHKEKDFISLLSSTPAHATC
;
A
#
# COMPACT_ATOMS: atom_id res chain seq x y z
N HIS A 1 -30.33 2.81 -5.04
CA HIS A 1 -29.77 2.74 -3.67
C HIS A 1 -29.10 4.07 -3.35
N ALA A 2 -29.51 4.75 -2.28
CA ALA A 2 -28.84 5.96 -1.81
C ALA A 2 -27.64 5.55 -0.95
N TRP A 3 -26.44 5.98 -1.31
CA TRP A 3 -25.24 5.76 -0.51
C TRP A 3 -25.33 6.61 0.76
N SER A 4 -25.02 6.02 1.91
CA SER A 4 -24.96 6.76 3.18
C SER A 4 -23.78 7.72 3.16
N ASN A 5 -24.03 8.99 3.45
CA ASN A 5 -22.98 10.00 3.65
C ASN A 5 -22.48 10.05 5.10
N SER A 6 -23.03 9.21 5.99
CA SER A 6 -22.65 9.15 7.39
C SER A 6 -21.79 7.91 7.64
N LEU A 7 -20.60 8.14 8.20
CA LEU A 7 -19.75 7.07 8.70
C LEU A 7 -20.32 6.57 10.03
N VAL A 8 -20.71 5.30 10.07
CA VAL A 8 -21.12 4.65 11.33
C VAL A 8 -19.85 4.22 12.05
N THR A 9 -19.52 4.89 13.14
CA THR A 9 -18.40 4.52 13.99
C THR A 9 -18.73 3.24 14.75
N THR A 10 -17.72 2.38 14.93
CA THR A 10 -17.90 1.19 15.76
C THR A 10 -18.08 1.56 17.24
N THR A 11 -18.75 0.69 17.99
CA THR A 11 -19.05 0.88 19.41
C THR A 11 -17.80 0.79 20.28
N ASP A 12 -17.77 1.53 21.40
CA ASP A 12 -16.67 1.47 22.37
C ASP A 12 -16.45 0.05 22.93
N SER A 13 -17.52 -0.72 23.11
CA SER A 13 -17.45 -2.11 23.56
C SER A 13 -16.69 -2.99 22.57
N PHE A 14 -17.01 -2.88 21.28
CA PHE A 14 -16.30 -3.60 20.21
C PHE A 14 -14.82 -3.20 20.14
N TRP A 15 -14.53 -1.89 20.21
CA TRP A 15 -13.14 -1.39 20.22
C TRP A 15 -12.35 -1.95 21.40
N ASN A 16 -12.91 -1.89 22.61
CA ASN A 16 -12.25 -2.34 23.83
C ASN A 16 -12.02 -3.85 23.86
N GLU A 17 -12.93 -4.63 23.26
CA GLU A 17 -12.76 -6.07 23.08
C GLU A 17 -11.60 -6.36 22.12
N LYS A 18 -11.60 -5.74 20.93
CA LYS A 18 -10.61 -6.02 19.88
C LYS A 18 -9.20 -5.53 20.23
N ARG A 19 -9.04 -4.40 20.92
CA ARG A 19 -7.72 -3.92 21.36
C ARG A 19 -7.01 -4.87 22.34
N LYS A 20 -7.75 -5.78 23.00
CA LYS A 20 -7.19 -6.80 23.90
C LYS A 20 -6.89 -8.13 23.20
N SER A 21 -7.33 -8.29 21.95
CA SER A 21 -7.09 -9.51 21.18
C SER A 21 -5.63 -9.57 20.71
N LYS A 22 -5.04 -10.77 20.79
CA LYS A 22 -3.69 -11.03 20.26
C LYS A 22 -3.67 -11.20 18.74
N ASP A 23 -4.84 -11.41 18.13
CA ASP A 23 -4.99 -11.65 16.68
C ASP A 23 -5.29 -10.36 15.89
N VAL A 24 -5.21 -9.20 16.54
CA VAL A 24 -5.50 -7.89 15.97
C VAL A 24 -4.26 -7.00 16.08
N TYR A 25 -3.97 -6.23 15.05
CA TYR A 25 -2.88 -5.24 15.10
C TYR A 25 -3.10 -4.25 16.25
N ALA A 26 -2.06 -4.05 17.06
CA ALA A 26 -2.13 -3.20 18.23
C ALA A 26 -2.31 -1.72 17.82
N VAL A 27 -3.25 -1.06 18.48
CA VAL A 27 -3.56 0.36 18.28
C VAL A 27 -3.48 1.07 19.63
N SER A 28 -2.67 2.12 19.70
CA SER A 28 -2.55 3.03 20.86
C SER A 28 -3.14 4.40 20.51
N ASP A 29 -3.47 5.21 21.51
CA ASP A 29 -3.99 6.56 21.22
C ASP A 29 -2.90 7.46 20.60
N GLU A 30 -1.63 7.16 20.88
CA GLU A 30 -0.48 7.78 20.23
C GLU A 30 -0.37 7.37 18.76
N SER A 31 -0.53 6.08 18.45
CA SER A 31 -0.47 5.58 17.08
C SER A 31 -1.60 6.13 16.22
N LEU A 32 -2.79 6.29 16.81
CA LEU A 32 -3.94 6.94 16.15
C LEU A 32 -3.61 8.37 15.71
N ARG A 33 -2.93 9.17 16.55
CA ARG A 33 -2.56 10.56 16.22
C ARG A 33 -1.43 10.65 15.18
N SER A 34 -0.68 9.57 15.01
CA SER A 34 0.43 9.46 14.08
C SER A 34 0.03 8.82 12.74
N ARG A 35 -1.25 8.51 12.54
CA ARG A 35 -1.74 7.96 11.27
C ARG A 35 -1.52 8.95 10.12
N VAL A 36 -0.91 8.44 9.05
CA VAL A 36 -0.70 9.17 7.80
C VAL A 36 -1.03 8.27 6.62
N ALA A 37 -1.62 8.87 5.58
CA ALA A 37 -2.01 8.22 4.35
C ALA A 37 -1.45 9.00 3.16
N LEU A 38 -1.06 8.28 2.11
CA LEU A 38 -0.64 8.85 0.83
C LEU A 38 -1.81 8.73 -0.16
N LEU A 39 -2.20 9.85 -0.77
CA LEU A 39 -3.24 9.90 -1.80
C LEU A 39 -2.64 10.50 -3.07
N ILE A 40 -2.57 9.68 -4.12
CA ILE A 40 -1.99 10.07 -5.41
C ILE A 40 -3.07 10.01 -6.48
N THR A 41 -3.32 11.14 -7.13
CA THR A 41 -4.33 11.27 -8.17
C THR A 41 -3.71 11.82 -9.46
N ASN A 42 -3.35 10.95 -10.39
CA ASN A 42 -2.90 11.38 -11.70
C ASN A 42 -4.15 11.75 -12.50
N ARG A 43 -4.39 13.06 -12.64
CA ARG A 43 -5.61 13.62 -13.23
C ARG A 43 -5.37 14.34 -14.55
N ASN A 44 -4.43 15.28 -14.55
CA ASN A 44 -4.14 16.15 -15.68
C ASN A 44 -2.93 15.57 -16.42
N PHE A 45 -3.18 14.85 -17.51
CA PHE A 45 -2.13 14.25 -18.33
C PHE A 45 -1.69 15.25 -19.40
N ALA A 46 -0.41 15.21 -19.77
CA ALA A 46 0.14 16.01 -20.87
C ALA A 46 -0.62 15.73 -22.19
N ASN A 47 -1.05 14.49 -22.41
CA ASN A 47 -2.05 14.16 -23.41
C ASN A 47 -3.46 14.44 -22.86
N GLU A 48 -4.09 15.51 -23.35
CA GLU A 48 -5.43 15.93 -22.92
C GLU A 48 -6.49 14.83 -23.05
N ARG A 49 -6.35 13.90 -24.00
CA ARG A 49 -7.29 12.78 -24.19
C ARG A 49 -7.31 11.82 -23.00
N LEU A 50 -6.19 11.74 -22.26
CA LEU A 50 -6.07 10.91 -21.06
C LEU A 50 -6.50 11.65 -19.78
N THR A 51 -6.85 12.94 -19.85
CA THR A 51 -7.25 13.69 -18.66
C THR A 51 -8.53 13.14 -18.04
N ARG A 52 -8.47 12.78 -16.75
CA ARG A 52 -9.54 12.09 -16.01
C ARG A 52 -10.53 13.08 -15.40
N LYS A 53 -11.44 13.61 -16.24
CA LYS A 53 -12.51 14.52 -15.78
C LYS A 53 -13.39 13.84 -14.73
N GLY A 54 -13.59 14.49 -13.59
CA GLY A 54 -14.39 13.96 -12.47
C GLY A 54 -13.57 13.25 -11.40
N ALA A 55 -12.28 12.99 -11.62
CA ALA A 55 -11.39 12.43 -10.61
C ALA A 55 -11.23 13.35 -9.39
N GLU A 56 -11.55 14.65 -9.52
CA GLU A 56 -11.64 15.58 -8.39
C GLU A 56 -12.61 15.07 -7.33
N LYS A 57 -13.74 14.49 -7.77
CA LYS A 57 -14.75 14.04 -6.83
C LYS A 57 -14.32 12.79 -6.08
N ASP A 58 -13.66 11.88 -6.78
CA ASP A 58 -13.09 10.66 -6.20
C ASP A 58 -12.00 11.02 -5.19
N GLU A 59 -11.11 11.97 -5.52
CA GLU A 59 -10.09 12.49 -4.61
C GLU A 59 -10.70 13.11 -3.35
N GLU A 60 -11.68 14.02 -3.50
CA GLU A 60 -12.35 14.64 -2.35
C GLU A 60 -13.00 13.61 -1.43
N ASN A 61 -13.69 12.62 -2.01
CA ASN A 61 -14.39 11.59 -1.25
C ASN A 61 -13.40 10.68 -0.53
N MET A 62 -12.31 10.30 -1.18
CA MET A 62 -11.26 9.48 -0.59
C MET A 62 -10.52 10.23 0.52
N GLU A 63 -10.20 11.51 0.32
CA GLU A 63 -9.61 12.36 1.35
C GLU A 63 -10.52 12.45 2.57
N LYS A 64 -11.82 12.69 2.37
CA LYS A 64 -12.80 12.72 3.47
C LYS A 64 -12.87 11.40 4.22
N LEU A 65 -12.88 10.27 3.49
CA LEU A 65 -12.88 8.94 4.09
C LEU A 65 -11.64 8.74 4.95
N LEU A 66 -10.44 8.95 4.41
CA LEU A 66 -9.18 8.75 5.14
C LEU A 66 -9.08 9.65 6.37
N ARG A 67 -9.50 10.92 6.26
CA ARG A 67 -9.55 11.84 7.40
C ARG A 67 -10.55 11.37 8.46
N SER A 68 -11.71 10.85 8.07
CA SER A 68 -12.70 10.31 9.01
C SER A 68 -12.21 9.05 9.74
N LEU A 69 -11.27 8.32 9.14
CA LEU A 69 -10.56 7.18 9.76
C LEU A 69 -9.35 7.60 10.62
N GLY A 70 -9.11 8.90 10.74
CA GLY A 70 -8.06 9.48 11.60
C GLY A 70 -6.70 9.67 10.93
N TYR A 71 -6.60 9.55 9.60
CA TYR A 71 -5.34 9.74 8.89
C TYR A 71 -5.12 11.21 8.51
N GLU A 72 -3.90 11.69 8.70
CA GLU A 72 -3.39 12.83 7.96
C GLU A 72 -3.18 12.42 6.49
N VAL A 73 -3.70 13.19 5.54
CA VAL A 73 -3.63 12.84 4.11
C VAL A 73 -2.58 13.71 3.41
N VAL A 74 -1.53 13.07 2.90
CA VAL A 74 -0.51 13.67 2.04
C VAL A 74 -0.94 13.46 0.58
N LYS A 75 -1.16 14.55 -0.15
CA LYS A 75 -1.69 14.50 -1.52
C LYS A 75 -0.63 14.80 -2.57
N HIS A 76 -0.63 14.03 -3.65
CA HIS A 76 0.16 14.29 -4.86
C HIS A 76 -0.67 14.08 -6.12
N ASN A 77 -0.36 14.81 -7.18
CA ASN A 77 -1.05 14.69 -8.47
C ASN A 77 -0.25 13.91 -9.53
N ASP A 78 0.89 13.35 -9.12
CA ASP A 78 1.75 12.53 -9.97
C ASP A 78 2.48 11.48 -9.11
N LEU A 79 2.46 10.23 -9.59
CA LEU A 79 3.16 9.13 -8.94
C LEU A 79 4.59 9.06 -9.46
N THR A 80 5.55 9.30 -8.58
CA THR A 80 6.97 9.12 -8.87
C THR A 80 7.63 8.29 -7.77
N ALA A 81 8.79 7.70 -8.09
CA ALA A 81 9.61 7.01 -7.08
C ALA A 81 9.97 7.96 -5.93
N GLN A 82 10.21 9.24 -6.22
CA GLN A 82 10.51 10.26 -5.23
C GLN A 82 9.36 10.47 -4.24
N VAL A 83 8.10 10.45 -4.71
CA VAL A 83 6.93 10.61 -3.82
C VAL A 83 6.84 9.45 -2.82
N LEU A 84 7.03 8.21 -3.28
CA LEU A 84 7.04 7.05 -2.38
C LEU A 84 8.22 7.07 -1.42
N HIS A 85 9.41 7.45 -1.90
CA HIS A 85 10.59 7.57 -1.06
C HIS A 85 10.40 8.62 0.04
N THR A 86 9.94 9.82 -0.32
CA THR A 86 9.62 10.88 0.65
C THR A 86 8.52 10.46 1.63
N PHE A 87 7.52 9.70 1.17
CA PHE A 87 6.51 9.16 2.07
C PHE A 87 7.09 8.11 3.04
N ALA A 88 7.97 7.22 2.57
CA ALA A 88 8.64 6.21 3.39
C ALA A 88 9.55 6.81 4.48
N GLU A 89 9.97 8.07 4.33
CA GLU A 89 10.74 8.84 5.31
C GLU A 89 9.87 9.72 6.23
N HIS A 90 8.53 9.70 6.06
CA HIS A 90 7.65 10.58 6.81
C HIS A 90 7.76 10.33 8.32
N PRO A 91 8.00 11.36 9.16
CA PRO A 91 8.39 11.19 10.56
C PRO A 91 7.36 10.46 11.41
N LYS A 92 6.06 10.62 11.08
CA LYS A 92 4.97 9.93 11.76
C LYS A 92 4.94 8.40 11.56
N LEU A 93 5.62 7.86 10.53
CA LEU A 93 5.60 6.42 10.26
C LEU A 93 6.21 5.58 11.38
N ARG A 94 7.14 6.14 12.16
CA ARG A 94 7.72 5.44 13.31
C ARG A 94 6.66 5.12 14.36
N ASP A 95 5.73 6.05 14.57
CA ASP A 95 4.78 6.00 15.67
C ASP A 95 3.36 5.61 15.21
N THR A 96 3.09 5.58 13.90
CA THR A 96 1.81 5.11 13.34
C THR A 96 1.56 3.63 13.62
N ASP A 97 0.28 3.22 13.61
CA ASP A 97 -0.13 1.80 13.65
C ASP A 97 -0.30 1.21 12.26
N SER A 98 -0.55 2.04 11.24
CA SER A 98 -0.95 1.60 9.90
C SER A 98 -0.78 2.72 8.88
N VAL A 99 -0.82 2.38 7.60
CA VAL A 99 -0.85 3.36 6.50
C VAL A 99 -1.85 2.95 5.42
N PHE A 100 -2.41 3.96 4.77
CA PHE A 100 -3.07 3.82 3.47
C PHE A 100 -2.20 4.44 2.39
N VAL A 101 -2.11 3.77 1.24
CA VAL A 101 -1.57 4.34 0.01
C VAL A 101 -2.61 4.14 -1.08
N VAL A 102 -3.20 5.24 -1.54
CA VAL A 102 -4.23 5.24 -2.56
C VAL A 102 -3.68 5.86 -3.83
N ILE A 103 -3.78 5.15 -4.95
CA ILE A 103 -3.30 5.58 -6.25
C ILE A 103 -4.44 5.50 -7.25
N MET A 104 -4.74 6.63 -7.89
CA MET A 104 -5.82 6.76 -8.86
C MET A 104 -5.23 7.32 -10.16
N SER A 105 -5.23 6.51 -11.22
CA SER A 105 -4.64 6.89 -12.51
C SER A 105 -5.20 6.05 -13.66
N HIS A 106 -4.68 6.23 -14.87
CA HIS A 106 -4.67 5.20 -15.89
C HIS A 106 -3.58 4.16 -15.59
N GLY A 107 -3.65 3.00 -16.24
CA GLY A 107 -2.65 1.96 -16.02
C GLY A 107 -2.88 0.74 -16.88
N LYS A 108 -2.04 -0.26 -16.60
CA LYS A 108 -2.25 -1.67 -16.95
C LYS A 108 -1.98 -2.52 -15.71
N ARG A 109 -2.03 -3.84 -15.85
CA ARG A 109 -1.87 -4.76 -14.71
C ARG A 109 -0.57 -4.54 -13.94
N GLU A 110 0.52 -4.29 -14.66
CA GLU A 110 1.88 -4.22 -14.12
C GLU A 110 2.31 -2.79 -13.73
N PHE A 111 1.64 -1.75 -14.24
CA PHE A 111 2.08 -0.38 -14.09
C PHE A 111 0.94 0.64 -14.03
N VAL A 112 1.22 1.74 -13.37
CA VAL A 112 0.40 2.96 -13.32
C VAL A 112 0.99 3.98 -14.29
N LEU A 113 0.17 4.66 -15.09
CA LEU A 113 0.65 5.70 -15.99
C LEU A 113 0.95 6.99 -15.21
N GLY A 114 2.12 7.57 -15.43
CA GLY A 114 2.47 8.93 -15.00
C GLY A 114 1.82 9.99 -15.89
N VAL A 115 1.79 11.23 -15.42
CA VAL A 115 1.07 12.31 -16.12
C VAL A 115 1.70 12.69 -17.48
N ASN A 116 2.96 12.31 -17.72
CA ASN A 116 3.67 12.60 -18.97
C ASN A 116 3.63 11.44 -19.98
N HIS A 117 2.79 10.43 -19.73
CA HIS A 117 2.70 9.25 -20.60
C HIS A 117 2.19 9.60 -22.01
N SER A 118 2.90 9.09 -23.02
CA SER A 118 2.55 9.18 -24.43
C SER A 118 3.20 8.03 -25.21
N GLU A 119 2.86 7.89 -26.49
CA GLU A 119 3.48 6.90 -27.38
C GLU A 119 5.00 7.06 -27.48
N GLU A 120 5.51 8.30 -27.34
CA GLU A 120 6.94 8.63 -27.41
C GLU A 120 7.63 8.59 -26.04
N ASN A 121 6.88 8.82 -24.96
CA ASN A 121 7.38 8.83 -23.58
C ASN A 121 6.58 7.85 -22.71
N LYS A 122 7.15 6.67 -22.45
CA LYS A 122 6.57 5.65 -21.57
C LYS A 122 6.79 6.00 -20.10
N ASP A 123 6.09 7.03 -19.64
CA ASP A 123 6.01 7.39 -18.23
C ASP A 123 5.13 6.36 -17.49
N GLU A 124 5.73 5.24 -17.12
CA GLU A 124 5.08 4.07 -16.53
C GLU A 124 5.74 3.75 -15.19
N PHE A 125 4.95 3.67 -14.13
CA PHE A 125 5.40 3.34 -12.79
C PHE A 125 5.04 1.88 -12.44
N PRO A 126 6.01 0.96 -12.30
CA PRO A 126 5.74 -0.43 -11.93
C PRO A 126 5.05 -0.55 -10.57
N VAL A 127 3.95 -1.29 -10.51
CA VAL A 127 3.19 -1.51 -9.26
C VAL A 127 4.06 -2.18 -8.20
N ASP A 128 4.96 -3.08 -8.59
CA ASP A 128 5.91 -3.76 -7.69
C ASP A 128 6.81 -2.80 -6.92
N ASN A 129 7.12 -1.64 -7.49
CA ASN A 129 7.90 -0.63 -6.78
C ASN A 129 7.16 -0.08 -5.56
N ILE A 130 5.83 -0.10 -5.51
CA ILE A 130 5.07 0.35 -4.32
C ILE A 130 5.41 -0.56 -3.13
N TYR A 131 5.34 -1.87 -3.33
CA TYR A 131 5.64 -2.85 -2.27
C TYR A 131 7.10 -2.81 -1.85
N ARG A 132 8.02 -2.62 -2.82
CA ARG A 132 9.44 -2.48 -2.54
C ARG A 132 9.74 -1.27 -1.64
N HIS A 133 9.28 -0.06 -1.99
CA HIS A 133 9.56 1.15 -1.20
C HIS A 133 8.90 1.13 0.19
N LEU A 134 7.76 0.46 0.34
CA LEU A 134 7.06 0.33 1.62
C LEU A 134 7.44 -0.94 2.39
N GLY A 135 8.31 -1.76 1.81
CA GLY A 135 8.75 -3.02 2.38
C GLY A 135 9.75 -2.83 3.52
N PRO A 136 10.07 -3.90 4.28
CA PRO A 136 10.92 -3.85 5.46
C PRO A 136 12.34 -3.30 5.20
N GLN A 137 12.83 -3.47 3.97
CA GLN A 137 14.18 -3.06 3.58
C GLN A 137 14.29 -1.54 3.38
N GLU A 138 13.27 -0.92 2.78
CA GLU A 138 13.30 0.51 2.43
C GLU A 138 12.49 1.37 3.40
N CYS A 139 11.46 0.80 4.05
CA CYS A 139 10.70 1.47 5.10
C CYS A 139 10.62 0.61 6.39
N PRO A 140 11.73 0.52 7.16
CA PRO A 140 11.74 -0.21 8.43
C PRO A 140 10.68 0.27 9.43
N ALA A 141 10.28 1.55 9.35
CA ALA A 141 9.25 2.15 10.20
C ALA A 141 7.88 1.47 10.08
N LEU A 142 7.62 0.77 8.97
CA LEU A 142 6.36 0.05 8.69
C LEU A 142 6.45 -1.47 8.87
N MET A 143 7.54 -1.98 9.46
CA MET A 143 7.64 -3.40 9.78
C MET A 143 6.56 -3.83 10.78
N ASN A 144 5.86 -4.93 10.50
CA ASN A 144 4.77 -5.47 11.31
C ASN A 144 3.56 -4.52 11.47
N LYS A 145 3.44 -3.51 10.60
CA LYS A 145 2.30 -2.60 10.55
C LYS A 145 1.52 -2.81 9.25
N PRO A 146 0.17 -2.85 9.27
CA PRO A 146 -0.62 -3.04 8.06
C PRO A 146 -0.43 -1.88 7.08
N LYS A 147 -0.19 -2.23 5.82
CA LYS A 147 -0.01 -1.35 4.67
C LYS A 147 -1.14 -1.63 3.69
N ILE A 148 -2.15 -0.76 3.69
CA ILE A 148 -3.35 -0.91 2.86
C ILE A 148 -3.12 -0.14 1.56
N ILE A 149 -3.02 -0.85 0.44
CA ILE A 149 -2.78 -0.28 -0.87
C ILE A 149 -4.07 -0.33 -1.69
N ILE A 150 -4.54 0.81 -2.18
CA ILE A 150 -5.72 0.89 -3.04
C ILE A 150 -5.26 1.45 -4.38
N ILE A 151 -5.46 0.69 -5.47
CA ILE A 151 -5.12 1.15 -6.82
C ILE A 151 -6.38 1.12 -7.68
N GLN A 152 -6.79 2.30 -8.13
CA GLN A 152 -7.80 2.48 -9.15
C GLN A 152 -7.08 2.85 -10.45
N ALA A 153 -6.91 1.85 -11.32
CA ALA A 153 -6.35 2.04 -12.64
C ALA A 153 -6.86 0.96 -13.59
N CYS A 154 -6.95 1.24 -14.89
CA CYS A 154 -7.21 0.19 -15.86
C CYS A 154 -6.15 -0.92 -15.71
N ARG A 155 -6.53 -2.21 -15.68
CA ARG A 155 -5.56 -3.32 -15.54
C ARG A 155 -5.60 -4.33 -16.68
N GLY A 156 -6.23 -3.98 -17.81
CA GLY A 156 -6.29 -4.79 -19.01
C GLY A 156 -7.72 -5.00 -19.53
N GLU A 157 -7.82 -5.61 -20.72
CA GLU A 157 -9.08 -5.83 -21.47
C GLU A 157 -9.92 -7.02 -20.97
N THR A 158 -9.34 -7.91 -20.17
CA THR A 158 -10.09 -9.00 -19.53
C THR A 158 -10.90 -8.45 -18.37
N GLY A 159 -12.23 -8.54 -18.49
CA GLY A 159 -13.24 -7.93 -17.60
C GLY A 159 -12.86 -7.88 -16.11
N GLY A 160 -13.29 -6.78 -15.47
CA GLY A 160 -12.89 -6.38 -14.11
C GLY A 160 -12.87 -7.52 -13.10
N SER A 161 -11.67 -8.02 -12.82
CA SER A 161 -11.38 -8.96 -11.75
C SER A 161 -10.64 -8.22 -10.63
N VAL A 162 -10.96 -8.59 -9.39
CA VAL A 162 -10.28 -8.10 -8.18
C VAL A 162 -9.22 -9.13 -7.82
N LEU A 163 -7.95 -8.75 -7.89
CA LEU A 163 -6.87 -9.55 -7.32
C LEU A 163 -6.79 -9.25 -5.83
N VAL A 164 -7.12 -10.25 -5.00
CA VAL A 164 -6.86 -10.24 -3.56
C VAL A 164 -5.57 -11.01 -3.33
N SER A 165 -4.52 -10.32 -2.89
CA SER A 165 -3.25 -10.95 -2.53
C SER A 165 -3.18 -11.05 -1.01
N ASP A 166 -3.49 -12.23 -0.47
CA ASP A 166 -3.16 -12.58 0.92
C ASP A 166 -1.77 -13.23 0.89
N SER A 167 -0.75 -12.52 1.36
CA SER A 167 0.63 -13.02 1.37
C SER A 167 0.82 -14.10 2.45
N ALA A 168 0.44 -15.34 2.14
CA ALA A 168 1.00 -16.56 2.74
C ALA A 168 1.59 -17.40 1.60
N SER A 169 2.92 -17.41 1.46
CA SER A 169 3.59 -18.14 0.38
C SER A 169 3.58 -19.66 0.65
N ASP A 170 2.65 -20.37 0.03
CA ASP A 170 2.63 -21.84 -0.08
C ASP A 170 3.66 -22.34 -1.12
N LYS A 171 4.95 -22.18 -0.82
CA LYS A 171 6.05 -22.93 -1.48
C LYS A 171 7.23 -23.12 -0.53
N VAL A 172 7.08 -23.99 0.46
CA VAL A 172 8.20 -24.69 1.09
C VAL A 172 8.57 -25.87 0.20
N VAL A 173 9.60 -25.71 -0.63
CA VAL A 173 10.37 -26.85 -1.11
C VAL A 173 11.43 -27.09 -0.04
N CYS A 174 11.25 -28.17 0.71
CA CYS A 174 12.20 -28.63 1.70
C CYS A 174 13.41 -29.21 0.94
N ASP A 175 14.52 -28.48 0.84
CA ASP A 175 15.80 -29.09 0.51
C ASP A 175 16.41 -29.65 1.80
N ASP A 176 16.21 -30.94 2.00
CA ASP A 176 16.95 -31.77 2.94
C ASP A 176 18.38 -31.94 2.42
N VAL A 177 19.34 -31.21 3.00
CA VAL A 177 20.77 -31.49 2.81
C VAL A 177 21.41 -31.75 4.15
N SER A 178 21.62 -33.03 4.41
CA SER A 178 22.39 -33.56 5.53
C SER A 178 23.84 -33.06 5.53
N GLN A 179 24.23 -32.53 6.69
CA GLN A 179 25.54 -32.42 7.34
C GLN A 179 26.84 -32.61 6.52
N GLN A 180 27.75 -31.64 6.64
CA GLN A 180 29.11 -31.89 7.17
C GLN A 180 29.82 -30.58 7.59
N LEU A 181 30.15 -30.48 8.89
CA LEU A 181 31.07 -29.48 9.45
C LEU A 181 32.53 -29.88 9.16
N PRO A 182 33.45 -28.90 9.05
CA PRO A 182 34.79 -29.04 9.59
C PRO A 182 34.96 -28.19 10.85
N ALA A 183 35.58 -28.82 11.85
CA ALA A 183 35.99 -28.24 13.11
C ALA A 183 37.13 -27.23 12.92
N ASN A 184 37.02 -26.05 13.55
CA ASN A 184 38.06 -25.49 14.43
C ASN A 184 37.71 -24.08 14.91
N GLY A 185 37.79 -23.88 16.24
CA GLY A 185 38.40 -22.68 16.81
C GLY A 185 37.52 -21.47 17.12
N GLY A 186 36.83 -21.52 18.27
CA GLY A 186 36.83 -20.43 19.27
C GLY A 186 36.18 -19.07 18.93
N GLY A 187 35.05 -18.79 19.59
CA GLY A 187 34.73 -17.44 20.05
C GLY A 187 33.39 -16.86 19.63
N LYS A 188 32.54 -16.61 20.65
CA LYS A 188 31.28 -15.83 20.67
C LYS A 188 30.07 -16.48 19.99
N ILE A 189 29.22 -17.05 20.85
CA ILE A 189 27.78 -17.19 20.59
C ILE A 189 27.25 -15.77 20.40
N VAL A 190 27.05 -15.36 19.15
CA VAL A 190 26.09 -14.30 18.83
C VAL A 190 24.84 -15.04 18.40
N ASP A 191 23.79 -14.85 19.18
CA ASP A 191 22.45 -15.36 18.92
C ASP A 191 21.90 -14.65 17.67
N ASP A 192 22.38 -15.07 16.50
CA ASP A 192 21.89 -14.62 15.21
C ASP A 192 20.56 -15.31 14.94
N ALA A 193 19.53 -14.83 15.63
CA ALA A 193 18.16 -14.96 15.16
C ALA A 193 18.05 -14.22 13.82
N ILE A 194 18.52 -14.87 12.74
CA ILE A 194 18.17 -14.54 11.37
C ILE A 194 16.66 -14.80 11.25
N ARG A 195 15.88 -13.82 11.69
CA ARG A 195 14.47 -13.72 11.35
C ARG A 195 14.46 -13.46 9.85
N TYR A 196 14.16 -14.49 9.06
CA TYR A 196 13.74 -14.33 7.68
C TYR A 196 12.48 -13.46 7.67
N VAL A 197 12.67 -12.13 7.67
CA VAL A 197 11.60 -11.17 7.44
C VAL A 197 11.22 -11.33 5.98
N HIS A 198 10.00 -11.77 5.73
CA HIS A 198 9.47 -11.88 4.38
C HIS A 198 9.55 -10.49 3.73
N LYS A 199 10.09 -10.41 2.51
CA LYS A 199 10.29 -9.14 1.77
C LYS A 199 8.99 -8.35 1.63
N GLU A 200 7.84 -9.04 1.61
CA GLU A 200 6.51 -8.47 1.53
C GLU A 200 5.66 -9.08 2.66
N LYS A 201 5.43 -8.28 3.71
CA LYS A 201 4.63 -8.68 4.88
C LYS A 201 3.70 -7.54 5.29
N ASP A 202 2.49 -7.92 5.75
CA ASP A 202 1.45 -7.00 6.25
C ASP A 202 0.94 -6.04 5.18
N PHE A 203 0.86 -6.50 3.92
CA PHE A 203 0.23 -5.77 2.81
C PHE A 203 -1.15 -6.35 2.53
N ILE A 204 -2.10 -5.47 2.21
CA ILE A 204 -3.35 -5.84 1.57
C ILE A 204 -3.62 -4.87 0.43
N SER A 205 -3.95 -5.41 -0.75
CA SER A 205 -4.16 -4.62 -1.96
C SER A 205 -5.59 -4.77 -2.49
N LEU A 206 -6.23 -3.63 -2.74
CA LEU A 206 -7.56 -3.51 -3.35
C LEU A 206 -7.39 -2.87 -4.73
N LEU A 207 -7.57 -3.66 -5.78
CA LEU A 207 -7.22 -3.29 -7.14
C LEU A 207 -8.50 -3.24 -7.99
N SER A 208 -8.92 -2.05 -8.40
CA SER A 208 -10.08 -1.85 -9.28
C SER A 208 -9.63 -1.73 -10.73
N SER A 209 -10.26 -2.51 -11.62
CA SER A 209 -9.93 -2.60 -13.04
C SER A 209 -11.10 -2.22 -13.96
N THR A 210 -12.12 -1.53 -13.43
CA THR A 210 -13.31 -1.16 -14.22
C THR A 210 -12.95 -0.10 -15.26
N PRO A 211 -13.17 -0.34 -16.57
CA PRO A 211 -12.99 0.68 -17.58
C PRO A 211 -13.91 1.87 -17.28
N ALA A 212 -13.40 3.10 -17.37
CA ALA A 212 -14.26 4.26 -17.35
C ALA A 212 -15.21 4.18 -18.56
N HIS A 213 -16.50 4.48 -18.37
CA HIS A 213 -17.51 4.48 -19.45
C HIS A 213 -17.23 5.50 -20.58
N ALA A 214 -16.12 6.24 -20.51
CA ALA A 214 -15.52 6.95 -21.62
C ALA A 214 -14.18 6.27 -21.93
N THR A 215 -14.17 5.51 -23.03
CA THR A 215 -13.00 4.98 -23.78
C THR A 215 -11.62 5.19 -23.14
N CYS A 216 -10.97 4.07 -22.77
CA CYS A 216 -9.51 3.97 -22.72
C CYS A 216 -8.87 4.43 -24.04
#